data_AF-A0A0C1JWC8-F1
#
_entry.id   AF-A0A0C1JWC8-F1
#
_cell.length_a   1.000
_cell.length_b   1.000
_cell.length_c   1.000
_cell.angle_alpha   90.00
_cell.angle_beta   90.00
_cell.angle_gamma   90.00
#
_symmetry.space_group_name_H-M   'P 1'
#
loop_
_entity.id
_entity.type
_entity.pdbx_description
1 polymer ?
#
loop_
_entity_poly.entity_id
_entity_poly.type
_entity_poly.pdbx_seq_one_letter_code
_entity_poly.pdbx_strand_id
1 'polypeptide(L)'
;MKAGNMNSPIHLQGDASTIPPVDLPHSSLVVQNVAEESSLTDSLAKKSEADELLDSRLVVNTEVLIDDAPISLFDLRIFEQAQGEKRRELIKQFGDGLKNIGFVAFKVEALQPLIEAAYFEMEKYFNQPLEDKMKDCQEDPSIGFSPQGRETAAGAYHPDLKETFSIPPNFKEWPANRLKFQEIMSLYHQQFTKLAALFMGYLAEYLNEPPENILIPAMSGNHLLRLAHYPAPKAEDDPQAVWASAHEDLNVLTLLPSAKVPGLQVMTKEGEWKYVNIPKGYILINTGEQLYYKSAGLIRAPRHQVINPGGLYARQRRFASLFFLSWPANFSLIPFAGCLNQVMADMPEGEKEEYIKNFPEMTVQECLEARLIEMRIILEPSEELVKTLSQKGLLKMPPHELIALYPSIFSEEQKGT
;
A
#
# COMPACT_ATOMS: atom_id res chain seq x y z
N MET A 1 31.44 -9.90 12.17
CA MET A 1 31.64 -8.44 12.32
C MET A 1 30.49 -7.92 13.17
N LYS A 2 30.77 -7.04 14.13
CA LYS A 2 29.82 -6.60 15.17
C LYS A 2 28.54 -6.03 14.54
N ALA A 3 27.39 -6.53 14.97
CA ALA A 3 26.09 -5.93 14.68
C ALA A 3 26.06 -4.53 15.32
N GLY A 4 25.91 -3.49 14.50
CA GLY A 4 25.74 -2.12 14.98
C GLY A 4 24.31 -1.92 15.46
N ASN A 5 24.16 -1.40 16.69
CA ASN A 5 22.91 -0.80 17.16
C ASN A 5 22.49 0.30 16.18
N MET A 6 21.30 0.19 15.61
CA MET A 6 20.71 1.19 14.70
C MET A 6 19.32 1.56 15.21
N ASN A 7 19.27 2.56 16.10
CA ASN A 7 18.05 3.11 16.69
C ASN A 7 17.87 4.57 16.26
N SER A 8 17.36 4.78 15.05
CA SER A 8 16.81 6.08 14.64
C SER A 8 15.29 5.90 14.49
N PRO A 9 14.45 6.70 15.18
CA PRO A 9 13.00 6.60 15.04
C PRO A 9 12.56 6.91 13.60
N ILE A 10 11.64 6.11 13.07
CA ILE A 10 10.98 6.34 11.77
C ILE A 10 10.01 7.50 11.95
N HIS A 11 10.48 8.72 11.73
CA HIS A 11 9.63 9.91 11.71
C HIS A 11 9.15 10.16 10.29
N LEU A 12 7.82 10.27 10.12
CA LEU A 12 7.26 10.89 8.94
C LEU A 12 7.73 12.35 8.90
N GLN A 13 8.75 12.66 8.10
CA GLN A 13 9.19 14.03 7.89
C GLN A 13 8.03 14.82 7.25
N GLY A 14 7.57 15.87 7.92
CA GLY A 14 6.50 16.73 7.44
C GLY A 14 6.59 18.09 8.11
N ASP A 15 7.43 18.97 7.55
CA ASP A 15 7.47 20.37 7.96
C ASP A 15 6.42 21.14 7.14
N ALA A 16 5.37 21.60 7.81
CA ALA A 16 4.32 22.41 7.19
C ALA A 16 4.83 23.84 6.97
N SER A 17 5.68 24.05 5.97
CA SER A 17 6.03 25.42 5.54
C SER A 17 5.95 25.57 4.02
N THR A 18 5.10 26.51 3.62
CA THR A 18 4.71 26.91 2.26
C THR A 18 3.76 25.95 1.52
N ILE A 19 2.46 26.19 1.70
CA ILE A 19 1.40 25.69 0.83
C ILE A 19 1.40 26.59 -0.42
N PRO A 20 1.86 26.12 -1.61
CA PRO A 20 1.56 26.83 -2.85
C PRO A 20 0.04 26.76 -3.10
N PRO A 21 -0.56 27.75 -3.80
CA PRO A 21 -1.98 27.68 -4.14
C PRO A 21 -2.26 26.38 -4.92
N VAL A 22 -3.15 25.55 -4.36
CA VAL A 22 -3.59 24.31 -4.97
C VAL A 22 -4.81 24.63 -5.83
N ASP A 23 -4.65 24.60 -7.15
CA ASP A 23 -5.78 24.40 -8.05
C ASP A 23 -6.29 22.98 -7.80
N LEU A 24 -7.48 22.86 -7.20
CA LEU A 24 -8.18 21.59 -7.11
C LEU A 24 -8.30 21.03 -8.53
N PRO A 25 -8.05 19.74 -8.77
CA PRO A 25 -8.30 19.15 -10.08
C PRO A 25 -9.80 19.26 -10.37
N HIS A 26 -10.19 20.26 -11.16
CA HIS A 26 -11.42 20.19 -11.91
C HIS A 26 -11.37 18.95 -12.82
N SER A 27 -12.53 18.35 -13.11
CA SER A 27 -12.71 17.09 -13.85
C SER A 27 -12.25 17.11 -15.32
N SER A 28 -11.03 17.56 -15.56
CA SER A 28 -10.36 17.61 -16.84
C SER A 28 -8.95 17.08 -16.70
N LEU A 29 -8.83 15.77 -16.44
CA LEU A 29 -7.86 14.98 -17.19
C LEU A 29 -8.33 14.92 -18.67
N VAL A 30 -8.38 16.09 -19.31
CA VAL A 30 -8.45 16.17 -20.76
C VAL A 30 -7.06 15.82 -21.24
N VAL A 31 -7.02 14.76 -22.03
CA VAL A 31 -5.93 14.32 -22.89
C VAL A 31 -5.43 15.50 -23.72
N GLN A 32 -4.56 16.35 -23.18
CA GLN A 32 -3.76 17.29 -23.96
C GLN A 32 -2.39 17.48 -23.31
N ASN A 33 -1.38 17.25 -24.16
CA ASN A 33 0.05 17.46 -23.97
C ASN A 33 0.86 16.39 -23.21
N VAL A 34 0.93 15.19 -23.80
CA VAL A 34 2.15 14.35 -23.80
C VAL A 34 2.91 14.50 -25.13
N ALA A 35 2.50 15.42 -26.00
CA ALA A 35 3.11 15.61 -27.33
C ALA A 35 4.31 16.58 -27.36
N GLU A 36 4.63 17.26 -26.25
CA GLU A 36 5.75 18.23 -26.19
C GLU A 36 6.75 17.88 -25.08
N GLU A 37 7.19 16.61 -25.02
CA GLU A 37 8.51 16.23 -24.48
C GLU A 37 8.98 14.88 -25.07
N SER A 38 8.55 14.64 -26.31
CA SER A 38 8.88 13.47 -27.11
C SER A 38 10.17 13.72 -27.91
N SER A 39 11.33 13.61 -27.25
CA SER A 39 12.61 13.45 -27.96
C SER A 39 13.51 12.34 -27.39
N LEU A 40 13.01 11.51 -26.48
CA LEU A 40 13.77 10.44 -25.83
C LEU A 40 13.19 9.02 -25.99
N THR A 41 12.06 8.86 -26.68
CA THR A 41 11.36 7.56 -26.82
C THR A 41 11.56 6.84 -28.15
N ASP A 42 12.19 7.48 -29.16
CA ASP A 42 12.29 6.93 -30.52
C ASP A 42 13.54 6.07 -30.79
N SER A 43 14.40 5.78 -29.79
CA SER A 43 15.63 4.99 -30.02
C SER A 43 15.67 3.58 -29.42
N LEU A 44 14.60 3.09 -28.79
CA LEU A 44 14.60 1.77 -28.14
C LEU A 44 13.76 0.68 -28.83
N ALA A 45 13.12 0.98 -29.97
CA ALA A 45 12.29 0.02 -30.69
C ALA A 45 13.03 -0.63 -31.87
N LYS A 46 14.16 -1.32 -31.65
CA LYS A 46 14.74 -2.27 -32.63
C LYS A 46 15.64 -3.29 -31.91
N LYS A 47 15.04 -4.37 -31.39
CA LYS A 47 15.62 -5.74 -31.30
C LYS A 47 14.71 -6.66 -30.48
N SER A 48 14.02 -7.60 -31.14
CA SER A 48 14.12 -9.06 -30.93
C SER A 48 12.92 -9.79 -31.54
N GLU A 49 12.97 -10.05 -32.84
CA GLU A 49 12.00 -10.90 -33.57
C GLU A 49 12.45 -12.38 -33.61
N ALA A 50 13.28 -12.84 -32.66
CA ALA A 50 13.92 -14.16 -32.74
C ALA A 50 13.57 -15.14 -31.60
N ASP A 51 12.79 -14.74 -30.59
CA ASP A 51 12.42 -15.61 -29.45
C ASP A 51 10.98 -16.15 -29.47
N GLU A 52 10.16 -15.80 -30.47
CA GLU A 52 8.73 -16.18 -30.54
C GLU A 52 8.45 -17.61 -31.04
N LEU A 53 9.47 -18.45 -31.29
CA LEU A 53 9.29 -19.75 -31.96
C LEU A 53 9.46 -20.99 -31.07
N LEU A 54 9.58 -20.84 -29.74
CA LEU A 54 9.81 -21.97 -28.83
C LEU A 54 8.69 -22.25 -27.80
N ASP A 55 7.61 -21.46 -27.75
CA ASP A 55 6.62 -21.55 -26.67
C ASP A 55 5.28 -22.24 -27.04
N SER A 56 5.19 -22.91 -28.19
CA SER A 56 3.91 -23.44 -28.72
C SER A 56 3.59 -24.91 -28.37
N ARG A 57 4.27 -25.55 -27.40
CA ARG A 57 4.07 -27.00 -27.14
C ARG A 57 3.93 -27.48 -25.70
N LEU A 58 3.47 -26.63 -24.77
CA LEU A 58 3.07 -27.08 -23.44
C LEU A 58 1.76 -26.42 -22.99
N VAL A 59 0.68 -26.62 -23.75
CA VAL A 59 -0.68 -26.42 -23.23
C VAL A 59 -1.06 -27.67 -22.46
N VAL A 60 -0.62 -27.75 -21.20
CA VAL A 60 -1.24 -28.66 -20.22
C VAL A 60 -2.40 -27.88 -19.60
N ASN A 61 -3.62 -28.24 -20.02
CA ASN A 61 -4.86 -27.80 -19.39
C ASN A 61 -4.92 -28.36 -17.97
N THR A 62 -4.42 -27.59 -17.01
CA THR A 62 -4.86 -27.62 -15.62
C THR A 62 -5.41 -26.24 -15.33
N GLU A 63 -6.69 -26.03 -15.64
CA GLU A 63 -7.46 -24.94 -15.02
C GLU A 63 -7.49 -25.23 -13.51
N VAL A 64 -6.48 -24.74 -12.81
CA VAL A 64 -6.60 -24.52 -11.38
C VAL A 64 -7.72 -23.50 -11.27
N LEU A 65 -8.90 -23.94 -10.81
CA LEU A 65 -9.98 -23.04 -10.44
C LEU A 65 -9.46 -22.21 -9.27
N ILE A 66 -8.98 -21.01 -9.57
CA ILE A 66 -8.60 -20.05 -8.56
C ILE A 66 -9.92 -19.44 -8.04
N ASP A 67 -10.22 -19.66 -6.76
CA ASP A 67 -11.34 -18.99 -6.11
C ASP A 67 -10.98 -17.51 -5.88
N ASP A 68 -11.39 -16.69 -6.84
CA ASP A 68 -11.10 -15.26 -6.86
C ASP A 68 -12.09 -14.48 -6.01
N ALA A 69 -11.58 -13.47 -5.33
CA ALA A 69 -12.39 -12.45 -4.69
C ALA A 69 -13.20 -11.68 -5.75
N PRO A 70 -14.46 -11.31 -5.48
CA PRO A 70 -15.30 -10.60 -6.45
C PRO A 70 -14.89 -9.12 -6.54
N ILE A 71 -13.78 -8.83 -7.21
CA ILE A 71 -13.25 -7.47 -7.36
C ILE A 71 -14.07 -6.69 -8.40
N SER A 72 -14.64 -5.56 -8.00
CA SER A 72 -15.32 -4.65 -8.94
C SER A 72 -14.32 -4.04 -9.92
N LEU A 73 -14.61 -4.16 -11.22
CA LEU A 73 -13.77 -3.66 -12.32
C LEU A 73 -14.41 -2.44 -12.98
N PHE A 74 -13.62 -1.38 -13.17
CA PHE A 74 -14.05 -0.13 -13.79
C PHE A 74 -13.14 0.25 -14.98
N ASP A 75 -13.64 1.03 -15.93
CA ASP A 75 -12.80 1.75 -16.91
C ASP A 75 -12.77 3.23 -16.51
N LEU A 76 -11.57 3.76 -16.25
CA LEU A 76 -11.40 5.13 -15.74
C LEU A 76 -12.00 6.18 -16.69
N ARG A 77 -11.95 5.97 -18.01
CA ARG A 77 -12.51 6.93 -18.97
C ARG A 77 -14.03 6.98 -18.88
N ILE A 78 -14.67 5.82 -18.73
CA ILE A 78 -16.12 5.73 -18.57
C ILE A 78 -16.52 6.38 -17.24
N PHE A 79 -15.74 6.13 -16.19
CA PHE A 79 -15.98 6.67 -14.85
C PHE A 79 -15.93 8.21 -14.83
N GLU A 80 -14.90 8.79 -15.44
CA GLU A 80 -14.72 10.25 -15.50
C GLU A 80 -15.75 10.97 -16.39
N GLN A 81 -16.21 10.31 -17.45
CA GLN A 81 -17.22 10.88 -18.35
C GLN A 81 -18.65 10.72 -17.82
N ALA A 82 -18.86 9.91 -16.77
CA ALA A 82 -20.19 9.67 -16.22
C ALA A 82 -20.74 10.91 -15.52
N GLN A 83 -22.03 11.19 -15.76
CA GLN A 83 -22.77 12.32 -15.20
C GLN A 83 -24.13 11.85 -14.67
N GLY A 84 -24.74 12.64 -13.78
CA GLY A 84 -26.08 12.38 -13.25
C GLY A 84 -26.23 11.01 -12.57
N GLU A 85 -27.28 10.27 -12.90
CA GLU A 85 -27.56 8.95 -12.31
C GLU A 85 -26.44 7.93 -12.56
N LYS A 86 -25.85 7.96 -13.75
CA LYS A 86 -24.75 7.03 -14.08
C LYS A 86 -23.52 7.26 -13.21
N ARG A 87 -23.21 8.53 -12.88
CA ARG A 87 -22.12 8.84 -11.94
C ARG A 87 -22.44 8.33 -10.54
N ARG A 88 -23.67 8.58 -10.06
CA ARG A 88 -24.11 8.09 -8.74
C ARG A 88 -24.00 6.57 -8.63
N GLU A 89 -24.43 5.84 -9.64
CA GLU A 89 -24.33 4.38 -9.66
C GLU A 89 -22.88 3.90 -9.63
N LEU A 90 -22.00 4.50 -10.44
CA LEU A 90 -20.58 4.14 -10.46
C LEU A 90 -19.86 4.46 -9.15
N ILE A 91 -20.11 5.63 -8.55
CA ILE A 91 -19.57 6.02 -7.24
C ILE A 91 -20.05 5.04 -6.16
N LYS A 92 -21.33 4.65 -6.19
CA LYS A 92 -21.88 3.66 -5.27
C LYS A 92 -21.20 2.30 -5.44
N GLN A 93 -21.05 1.80 -6.67
CA GLN A 93 -20.37 0.53 -6.95
C GLN A 93 -18.90 0.56 -6.52
N PHE A 94 -18.21 1.68 -6.75
CA PHE A 94 -16.84 1.91 -6.31
C PHE A 94 -16.72 1.80 -4.79
N GLY A 95 -17.50 2.61 -4.06
CA GLY A 95 -17.43 2.62 -2.61
C GLY A 95 -17.95 1.34 -1.97
N ASP A 96 -18.96 0.67 -2.54
CA ASP A 96 -19.44 -0.62 -2.05
C ASP A 96 -18.38 -1.73 -2.23
N GLY A 97 -17.60 -1.69 -3.31
CA GLY A 97 -16.45 -2.59 -3.48
C GLY A 97 -15.41 -2.42 -2.37
N LEU A 98 -15.06 -1.18 -2.06
CA LEU A 98 -14.16 -0.84 -0.95
C LEU A 98 -14.76 -1.20 0.42
N LYS A 99 -16.04 -0.93 0.65
CA LYS A 99 -16.74 -1.27 1.90
C LYS A 99 -16.81 -2.78 2.14
N ASN A 100 -17.08 -3.57 1.11
CA ASN A 100 -17.32 -5.00 1.26
C ASN A 100 -16.04 -5.81 1.25
N ILE A 101 -15.19 -5.57 0.25
CA ILE A 101 -13.96 -6.33 0.00
C ILE A 101 -12.72 -5.56 0.44
N GLY A 102 -12.75 -4.22 0.38
CA GLY A 102 -11.57 -3.38 0.58
C GLY A 102 -10.70 -3.23 -0.66
N PHE A 103 -11.19 -3.73 -1.82
CA PHE A 103 -10.48 -3.73 -3.09
C PHE A 103 -11.42 -3.41 -4.25
N VAL A 104 -10.93 -2.62 -5.21
CA VAL A 104 -11.52 -2.38 -6.54
C VAL A 104 -10.41 -2.29 -7.58
N ALA A 105 -10.71 -2.38 -8.88
CA ALA A 105 -9.69 -2.18 -9.90
C ALA A 105 -10.17 -1.33 -11.07
N PHE A 106 -9.27 -0.51 -11.59
CA PHE A 106 -9.53 0.39 -12.71
C PHE A 106 -8.61 0.09 -13.89
N LYS A 107 -9.18 0.00 -15.09
CA LYS A 107 -8.42 0.05 -16.34
C LYS A 107 -7.90 1.46 -16.54
N VAL A 108 -6.57 1.62 -16.57
CA VAL A 108 -5.90 2.92 -16.75
C VAL A 108 -4.93 2.82 -17.93
N GLU A 109 -5.49 2.91 -19.13
CA GLU A 109 -4.75 2.69 -20.40
C GLU A 109 -3.64 3.73 -20.60
N ALA A 110 -3.89 5.00 -20.22
CA ALA A 110 -2.95 6.10 -20.42
C ALA A 110 -1.64 5.95 -19.63
N LEU A 111 -1.63 5.19 -18.53
CA LEU A 111 -0.42 4.99 -17.71
C LEU A 111 0.32 3.69 -18.05
N GLN A 112 -0.19 2.85 -18.95
CA GLN A 112 0.45 1.56 -19.26
C GLN A 112 1.89 1.68 -19.73
N PRO A 113 2.25 2.59 -20.66
CA PRO A 113 3.64 2.73 -21.08
C PRO A 113 4.59 3.09 -19.93
N LEU A 114 4.13 3.93 -19.00
CA LEU A 114 4.91 4.33 -17.82
C LEU A 114 5.04 3.18 -16.81
N ILE A 115 3.98 2.40 -16.61
CA ILE A 115 4.01 1.19 -15.78
C ILE A 115 5.00 0.17 -16.36
N GLU A 116 4.95 -0.09 -17.66
CA GLU A 116 5.88 -1.01 -18.32
C GLU A 116 7.34 -0.53 -18.21
N ALA A 117 7.60 0.76 -18.41
CA ALA A 117 8.92 1.34 -18.23
C ALA A 117 9.42 1.23 -16.77
N ALA A 118 8.55 1.49 -15.79
CA ALA A 118 8.88 1.37 -14.38
C ALA A 118 9.20 -0.08 -14.01
N TYR A 119 8.40 -1.06 -14.44
CA TYR A 119 8.69 -2.48 -14.20
C TYR A 119 9.98 -2.92 -14.87
N PHE A 120 10.27 -2.44 -16.08
CA PHE A 120 11.54 -2.75 -16.76
C PHE A 120 12.77 -2.24 -15.99
N GLU A 121 12.74 -0.99 -15.53
CA GLU A 121 13.85 -0.44 -14.73
C GLU A 121 13.93 -1.05 -13.32
N MET A 122 12.79 -1.40 -12.71
CA MET A 122 12.72 -2.14 -11.46
C MET A 122 13.35 -3.53 -11.58
N GLU A 123 13.02 -4.30 -12.63
CA GLU A 123 13.62 -5.61 -12.86
C GLU A 123 15.14 -5.49 -13.05
N LYS A 124 15.62 -4.50 -13.82
CA LYS A 124 17.06 -4.22 -13.95
C LYS A 124 17.72 -3.88 -12.61
N TYR A 125 17.03 -3.16 -11.72
CA TYR A 125 17.56 -2.79 -10.41
C TYR A 125 17.73 -4.03 -9.52
N PHE A 126 16.68 -4.84 -9.38
CA PHE A 126 16.73 -6.01 -8.51
C PHE A 126 17.62 -7.15 -9.03
N ASN A 127 17.89 -7.19 -10.34
CA ASN A 127 18.84 -8.14 -10.95
C ASN A 127 20.33 -7.83 -10.66
N GLN A 128 20.63 -6.74 -9.94
CA GLN A 128 22.00 -6.46 -9.52
C GLN A 128 22.50 -7.46 -8.47
N PRO A 129 23.83 -7.65 -8.37
CA PRO A 129 24.44 -8.31 -7.22
C PRO A 129 23.96 -7.68 -5.90
N LEU A 130 23.83 -8.49 -4.86
CA LEU A 130 23.40 -8.02 -3.55
C LEU A 130 24.35 -6.94 -3.04
N GLU A 131 25.65 -7.08 -3.26
CA GLU A 131 26.67 -6.12 -2.83
C GLU A 131 26.46 -4.72 -3.42
N ASP A 132 25.90 -4.64 -4.63
CA ASP A 132 25.58 -3.36 -5.27
C ASP A 132 24.30 -2.76 -4.70
N LYS A 133 23.26 -3.57 -4.49
CA LYS A 133 22.00 -3.09 -3.89
C LYS A 133 22.17 -2.64 -2.44
N MET A 134 23.02 -3.32 -1.67
CA MET A 134 23.34 -2.98 -0.28
C MET A 134 23.96 -1.58 -0.12
N LYS A 135 24.51 -0.99 -1.20
CA LYS A 135 25.02 0.40 -1.18
C LYS A 135 23.89 1.43 -1.07
N ASP A 136 22.68 1.04 -1.43
CA ASP A 136 21.50 1.91 -1.40
C ASP A 136 20.69 1.74 -0.10
N CYS A 137 21.14 0.88 0.84
CA CYS A 137 20.55 0.79 2.17
C CYS A 137 20.77 2.09 2.95
N GLN A 138 19.70 2.58 3.59
CA GLN A 138 19.75 3.74 4.46
C GLN A 138 19.70 3.34 5.94
N GLU A 139 19.97 4.31 6.83
CA GLU A 139 19.76 4.13 8.27
C GLU A 139 18.29 3.89 8.59
N ASP A 140 17.39 4.66 7.95
CA ASP A 140 15.96 4.43 7.99
C ASP A 140 15.59 3.26 7.07
N PRO A 141 15.14 2.10 7.60
CA PRO A 141 14.80 0.93 6.79
C PRO A 141 13.58 1.15 5.89
N SER A 142 12.83 2.23 6.08
CA SER A 142 11.68 2.59 5.24
C SER A 142 12.07 3.35 3.98
N ILE A 143 13.36 3.65 3.78
CA ILE A 143 13.90 4.42 2.65
C ILE A 143 15.00 3.64 1.93
N GLY A 144 15.02 3.69 0.60
CA GLY A 144 16.03 3.01 -0.22
C GLY A 144 15.88 1.49 -0.20
N PHE A 145 16.99 0.76 -0.34
CA PHE A 145 16.99 -0.69 -0.46
C PHE A 145 16.85 -1.41 0.89
N SER A 146 15.99 -2.42 0.94
CA SER A 146 15.85 -3.35 2.07
C SER A 146 16.01 -4.80 1.58
N PRO A 147 16.97 -5.57 2.13
CA PRO A 147 17.22 -6.95 1.71
C PRO A 147 16.15 -7.92 2.24
N GLN A 148 16.14 -9.13 1.68
CA GLN A 148 15.33 -10.24 2.16
C GLN A 148 15.59 -10.53 3.64
N GLY A 149 14.55 -10.99 4.34
CA GLY A 149 14.67 -11.40 5.73
C GLY A 149 14.57 -10.25 6.75
N ARG A 150 14.38 -9.00 6.31
CA ARG A 150 14.34 -7.82 7.20
C ARG A 150 12.94 -7.44 7.69
N GLU A 151 11.91 -7.62 6.87
CA GLU A 151 10.52 -7.30 7.23
C GLU A 151 9.79 -8.55 7.74
N THR A 152 9.14 -8.43 8.90
CA THR A 152 8.23 -9.43 9.49
C THR A 152 6.92 -8.71 9.83
N ALA A 153 5.78 -9.16 9.31
CA ALA A 153 4.49 -8.55 9.63
C ALA A 153 4.13 -8.74 11.12
N ALA A 154 3.24 -7.88 11.65
CA ALA A 154 2.74 -8.02 13.02
C ALA A 154 2.13 -9.41 13.24
N GLY A 155 2.62 -10.12 14.26
CA GLY A 155 2.18 -11.47 14.61
C GLY A 155 2.74 -12.59 13.72
N ALA A 156 3.60 -12.29 12.75
CA ALA A 156 4.33 -13.31 11.99
C ALA A 156 5.60 -13.75 12.74
N TYR A 157 5.90 -15.05 12.69
CA TYR A 157 7.10 -15.63 13.31
C TYR A 157 8.28 -15.73 12.33
N HIS A 158 8.00 -15.66 11.04
CA HIS A 158 8.98 -15.87 9.96
C HIS A 158 9.06 -14.62 9.09
N PRO A 159 10.28 -14.23 8.65
CA PRO A 159 10.43 -13.04 7.84
C PRO A 159 9.92 -13.27 6.41
N ASP A 160 9.47 -12.18 5.79
CA ASP A 160 8.95 -12.21 4.42
C ASP A 160 10.06 -12.51 3.40
N LEU A 161 9.73 -13.36 2.41
CA LEU A 161 10.59 -13.66 1.26
C LEU A 161 10.44 -12.57 0.19
N LYS A 162 10.97 -11.38 0.49
CA LYS A 162 10.98 -10.23 -0.43
C LYS A 162 12.12 -9.27 -0.16
N GLU A 163 12.62 -8.62 -1.21
CA GLU A 163 13.45 -7.42 -1.09
C GLU A 163 12.70 -6.21 -1.65
N THR A 164 12.98 -5.03 -1.12
CA THR A 164 12.23 -3.81 -1.47
C THR A 164 13.16 -2.63 -1.78
N PHE A 165 12.63 -1.66 -2.52
CA PHE A 165 13.23 -0.33 -2.69
C PHE A 165 12.15 0.73 -2.48
N SER A 166 12.30 1.55 -1.45
CA SER A 166 11.28 2.51 -1.02
C SER A 166 11.68 3.95 -1.37
N ILE A 167 10.76 4.66 -2.02
CA ILE A 167 10.94 6.00 -2.61
C ILE A 167 9.91 6.94 -1.98
N PRO A 168 10.28 7.71 -0.94
CA PRO A 168 9.42 8.75 -0.36
C PRO A 168 9.26 9.94 -1.32
N PRO A 169 8.38 10.91 -1.00
CA PRO A 169 8.31 12.16 -1.75
C PRO A 169 9.66 12.89 -1.71
N ASN A 170 10.05 13.51 -2.83
CA ASN A 170 11.30 14.26 -2.95
C ASN A 170 12.57 13.45 -2.63
N PHE A 171 12.56 12.14 -2.87
CA PHE A 171 13.71 11.24 -2.65
C PHE A 171 15.00 11.75 -3.32
N LYS A 172 16.13 11.71 -2.60
CA LYS A 172 17.43 12.24 -3.09
C LYS A 172 18.52 11.19 -3.19
N GLU A 173 18.37 10.09 -2.46
CA GLU A 173 19.36 9.04 -2.28
C GLU A 173 19.29 8.00 -3.43
N TRP A 174 19.20 8.50 -4.66
CA TRP A 174 19.10 7.66 -5.85
C TRP A 174 20.41 6.90 -6.13
N PRO A 175 20.35 5.67 -6.67
CA PRO A 175 21.54 4.94 -7.06
C PRO A 175 22.32 5.70 -8.15
N ALA A 176 23.56 6.12 -7.86
CA ALA A 176 24.32 7.07 -8.69
C ALA A 176 24.50 6.66 -10.17
N ASN A 177 24.55 5.34 -10.44
CA ASN A 177 24.75 4.81 -11.79
C ASN A 177 23.43 4.45 -12.51
N ARG A 178 22.27 4.92 -12.02
CA ARG A 178 20.95 4.57 -12.55
C ARG A 178 20.06 5.79 -12.75
N LEU A 179 20.56 6.77 -13.51
CA LEU A 179 19.80 7.98 -13.86
C LEU A 179 18.43 7.67 -14.48
N LYS A 180 18.35 6.64 -15.33
CA LYS A 180 17.07 6.27 -15.95
C LYS A 180 16.05 5.72 -14.96
N PHE A 181 16.50 4.95 -13.97
CA PHE A 181 15.66 4.47 -12.89
C PHE A 181 15.11 5.66 -12.08
N GLN A 182 15.97 6.63 -11.74
CA GLN A 182 15.55 7.86 -11.07
C GLN A 182 14.49 8.63 -11.88
N GLU A 183 14.74 8.90 -13.17
CA GLU A 183 13.82 9.63 -14.03
C GLU A 183 12.45 8.95 -14.09
N ILE A 184 12.43 7.65 -14.39
CA ILE A 184 11.20 6.89 -14.56
C ILE A 184 10.44 6.76 -13.24
N MET A 185 11.11 6.43 -12.14
CA MET A 185 10.45 6.28 -10.84
C MET A 185 9.95 7.60 -10.27
N SER A 186 10.64 8.72 -10.54
CA SER A 186 10.15 10.06 -10.18
C SER A 186 8.87 10.42 -10.93
N LEU A 187 8.85 10.20 -12.26
CA LEU A 187 7.65 10.42 -13.07
C LEU A 187 6.51 9.48 -12.64
N TYR A 188 6.82 8.21 -12.39
CA TYR A 188 5.88 7.21 -11.90
C TYR A 188 5.22 7.65 -10.58
N HIS A 189 6.03 8.06 -9.60
CA HIS A 189 5.55 8.57 -8.31
C HIS A 189 4.62 9.78 -8.50
N GLN A 190 5.00 10.74 -9.35
CA GLN A 190 4.17 11.92 -9.63
C GLN A 190 2.82 11.56 -10.27
N GLN A 191 2.81 10.66 -11.26
CA GLN A 191 1.56 10.26 -11.94
C GLN A 191 0.66 9.44 -11.01
N PHE A 192 1.23 8.58 -10.17
CA PHE A 192 0.47 7.83 -9.16
C PHE A 192 -0.07 8.73 -8.04
N THR A 193 0.63 9.80 -7.69
CA THR A 193 0.11 10.84 -6.78
C THR A 193 -1.16 11.49 -7.35
N LYS A 194 -1.13 11.89 -8.63
CA LYS A 194 -2.31 12.47 -9.31
C LYS A 194 -3.46 11.48 -9.42
N LEU A 195 -3.16 10.22 -9.73
CA LEU A 195 -4.17 9.17 -9.82
C LEU A 195 -4.80 8.86 -8.45
N ALA A 196 -4.00 8.80 -7.39
CA ALA A 196 -4.50 8.58 -6.04
C ALA A 196 -5.37 9.76 -5.56
N ALA A 197 -4.98 11.00 -5.86
CA ALA A 197 -5.80 12.20 -5.63
C ALA A 197 -7.17 12.11 -6.31
N LEU A 198 -7.23 11.59 -7.54
CA LEU A 198 -8.50 11.36 -8.23
C LEU A 198 -9.41 10.38 -7.48
N PHE A 199 -8.86 9.25 -7.03
CA PHE A 199 -9.63 8.26 -6.24
C PHE A 199 -10.08 8.79 -4.87
N MET A 200 -9.30 9.69 -4.25
CA MET A 200 -9.74 10.41 -3.05
C MET A 200 -10.95 11.29 -3.31
N GLY A 201 -11.07 11.89 -4.49
CA GLY A 201 -12.27 12.61 -4.91
C GLY A 201 -13.50 11.70 -4.99
N TYR A 202 -13.37 10.51 -5.57
CA TYR A 202 -14.47 9.55 -5.62
C TYR A 202 -14.88 9.04 -4.23
N LEU A 203 -13.90 8.87 -3.33
CA LEU A 203 -14.17 8.54 -1.93
C LEU A 203 -14.95 9.65 -1.24
N ALA A 204 -14.59 10.91 -1.46
CA ALA A 204 -15.32 12.04 -0.90
C ALA A 204 -16.78 12.05 -1.36
N GLU A 205 -17.02 11.81 -2.65
CA GLU A 205 -18.38 11.67 -3.19
C GLU A 205 -19.15 10.49 -2.58
N TYR A 206 -18.51 9.32 -2.42
CA TYR A 206 -19.16 8.15 -1.83
C TYR A 206 -19.50 8.35 -0.35
N LEU A 207 -18.59 8.95 0.41
CA LEU A 207 -18.76 9.23 1.83
C LEU A 207 -19.64 10.45 2.10
N ASN A 208 -20.03 11.18 1.05
CA ASN A 208 -20.72 12.46 1.16
C ASN A 208 -19.97 13.45 2.07
N GLU A 209 -18.65 13.45 1.94
CA GLU A 209 -17.74 14.35 2.66
C GLU A 209 -17.23 15.43 1.72
N PRO A 210 -17.07 16.69 2.18
CA PRO A 210 -16.46 17.74 1.38
C PRO A 210 -15.06 17.33 0.90
N PRO A 211 -14.72 17.44 -0.40
CA PRO A 211 -13.42 17.05 -0.93
C PRO A 211 -12.25 17.70 -0.19
N GLU A 212 -12.40 18.94 0.28
CA GLU A 212 -11.42 19.66 1.08
C GLU A 212 -11.03 18.95 2.39
N ASN A 213 -11.91 18.13 2.97
CA ASN A 213 -11.66 17.41 4.22
C ASN A 213 -10.87 16.12 4.01
N ILE A 214 -10.82 15.61 2.78
CA ILE A 214 -10.26 14.30 2.43
C ILE A 214 -9.04 14.45 1.53
N LEU A 215 -9.22 15.16 0.41
CA LEU A 215 -8.24 15.30 -0.65
C LEU A 215 -7.10 16.27 -0.29
N ILE A 216 -7.44 17.49 0.14
CA ILE A 216 -6.43 18.54 0.38
C ILE A 216 -5.39 18.09 1.41
N PRO A 217 -5.76 17.51 2.58
CA PRO A 217 -4.76 17.01 3.51
C PRO A 217 -3.90 15.92 2.89
N ALA A 218 -4.48 15.03 2.07
CA ALA A 218 -3.72 13.97 1.44
C ALA A 218 -2.61 14.52 0.54
N MET A 219 -2.78 15.66 -0.13
CA MET A 219 -1.76 16.21 -1.02
C MET A 219 -0.44 16.60 -0.33
N SER A 220 -0.43 16.81 0.99
CA SER A 220 0.78 17.05 1.78
C SER A 220 1.23 15.82 2.58
N GLY A 221 0.67 14.66 2.27
CA GLY A 221 1.00 13.41 2.93
C GLY A 221 2.30 12.78 2.45
N ASN A 222 2.83 11.86 3.25
CA ASN A 222 4.06 11.14 2.96
C ASN A 222 3.79 9.93 2.06
N HIS A 223 3.54 10.21 0.77
CA HIS A 223 3.24 9.18 -0.22
C HIS A 223 4.46 8.34 -0.56
N LEU A 224 4.39 7.05 -0.29
CA LEU A 224 5.53 6.14 -0.47
C LEU A 224 5.33 5.27 -1.71
N LEU A 225 6.27 5.30 -2.65
CA LEU A 225 6.37 4.27 -3.67
C LEU A 225 7.31 3.17 -3.19
N ARG A 226 6.82 1.95 -3.02
CA ARG A 226 7.63 0.78 -2.69
C ARG A 226 7.66 -0.18 -3.86
N LEU A 227 8.85 -0.47 -4.34
CA LEU A 227 9.11 -1.52 -5.31
C LEU A 227 9.44 -2.81 -4.54
N ALA A 228 8.88 -3.94 -4.96
CA ALA A 228 9.08 -5.22 -4.31
C ALA A 228 9.45 -6.30 -5.33
N HIS A 229 10.46 -7.09 -4.98
CA HIS A 229 10.84 -8.31 -5.68
C HIS A 229 10.73 -9.51 -4.75
N TYR A 230 9.91 -10.45 -5.16
CA TYR A 230 9.68 -11.73 -4.49
C TYR A 230 10.42 -12.81 -5.28
N PRO A 231 11.54 -13.35 -4.78
CA PRO A 231 12.28 -14.40 -5.46
C PRO A 231 11.44 -15.70 -5.56
N ALA A 232 11.84 -16.59 -6.47
CA ALA A 232 11.34 -17.96 -6.44
C ALA A 232 11.79 -18.62 -5.11
N PRO A 233 10.87 -19.26 -4.35
CA PRO A 233 11.24 -20.00 -3.15
C PRO A 233 12.28 -21.08 -3.44
N LYS A 234 13.22 -21.26 -2.52
CA LYS A 234 14.31 -22.23 -2.58
C LYS A 234 14.09 -23.36 -1.58
N ALA A 235 14.85 -24.44 -1.73
CA ALA A 235 14.71 -25.61 -0.86
C ALA A 235 15.17 -25.33 0.58
N GLU A 236 16.08 -24.37 0.75
CA GLU A 236 16.61 -23.91 2.03
C GLU A 236 15.76 -22.85 2.72
N ASP A 237 14.74 -22.30 2.06
CA ASP A 237 13.83 -21.32 2.68
C ASP A 237 12.96 -22.01 3.74
N ASP A 238 12.55 -21.26 4.76
CA ASP A 238 11.61 -21.79 5.76
C ASP A 238 10.29 -22.18 5.08
N PRO A 239 9.80 -23.43 5.26
CA PRO A 239 8.54 -23.88 4.65
C PRO A 239 7.31 -23.04 5.02
N GLN A 240 7.37 -22.29 6.13
CA GLN A 240 6.31 -21.40 6.60
C GLN A 240 6.50 -19.95 6.14
N ALA A 241 7.65 -19.58 5.59
CA ALA A 241 7.87 -18.24 5.05
C ALA A 241 7.06 -18.05 3.77
N VAL A 242 6.42 -16.89 3.68
CA VAL A 242 5.62 -16.47 2.51
C VAL A 242 6.26 -15.26 1.86
N TRP A 243 5.79 -14.91 0.67
CA TRP A 243 6.26 -13.73 -0.05
C TRP A 243 5.96 -12.43 0.71
N ALA A 244 4.75 -12.29 1.25
CA ALA A 244 4.41 -11.27 2.23
C ALA A 244 3.35 -11.80 3.20
N SER A 245 3.65 -11.74 4.50
CA SER A 245 2.77 -12.22 5.56
C SER A 245 1.47 -11.43 5.65
N ALA A 246 0.44 -12.01 6.26
CA ALA A 246 -0.88 -11.41 6.36
C ALA A 246 -0.91 -10.12 7.19
N HIS A 247 -1.21 -8.98 6.57
CA HIS A 247 -1.22 -7.65 7.19
C HIS A 247 -2.36 -6.77 6.66
N GLU A 248 -2.56 -5.63 7.32
CA GLU A 248 -3.38 -4.52 6.84
C GLU A 248 -2.46 -3.36 6.45
N ASP A 249 -2.84 -2.61 5.43
CA ASP A 249 -2.10 -1.42 5.01
C ASP A 249 -2.31 -0.28 6.01
N LEU A 250 -1.27 0.45 6.37
CA LEU A 250 -1.33 1.52 7.39
C LEU A 250 -1.70 2.90 6.81
N ASN A 251 -1.79 3.01 5.49
CA ASN A 251 -2.07 4.23 4.75
C ASN A 251 -3.57 4.42 4.45
N VAL A 252 -3.94 5.40 3.63
CA VAL A 252 -5.34 5.64 3.22
C VAL A 252 -5.72 4.71 2.06
N LEU A 253 -4.97 4.82 0.96
CA LEU A 253 -5.16 4.06 -0.28
C LEU A 253 -3.84 3.51 -0.79
N THR A 254 -3.86 2.29 -1.29
CA THR A 254 -2.74 1.65 -1.98
C THR A 254 -3.11 1.41 -3.44
N LEU A 255 -2.25 1.84 -4.36
CA LEU A 255 -2.39 1.63 -5.80
C LEU A 255 -1.36 0.58 -6.25
N LEU A 256 -1.84 -0.52 -6.83
CA LEU A 256 -1.03 -1.66 -7.24
C LEU A 256 -1.39 -2.11 -8.67
N PRO A 257 -0.53 -1.89 -9.67
CA PRO A 257 -0.74 -2.44 -11.01
C PRO A 257 -0.83 -3.97 -11.04
N SER A 258 -1.54 -4.51 -12.03
CA SER A 258 -1.63 -5.97 -12.25
C SER A 258 -0.24 -6.61 -12.36
N ALA A 259 0.05 -7.60 -11.50
CA ALA A 259 1.29 -8.37 -11.55
C ALA A 259 1.23 -9.48 -12.61
N LYS A 260 2.38 -9.84 -13.20
CA LYS A 260 2.50 -10.97 -14.16
C LYS A 260 2.32 -12.34 -13.48
N VAL A 261 2.70 -12.43 -12.21
CA VAL A 261 2.64 -13.65 -11.40
C VAL A 261 1.61 -13.46 -10.29
N PRO A 262 0.60 -14.36 -10.17
CA PRO A 262 -0.41 -14.28 -9.12
C PRO A 262 0.20 -14.55 -7.74
N GLY A 263 -0.60 -14.35 -6.69
CA GLY A 263 -0.17 -14.66 -5.32
C GLY A 263 -0.79 -13.77 -4.25
N LEU A 264 -1.33 -12.60 -4.64
CA LEU A 264 -2.07 -11.74 -3.72
C LEU A 264 -3.36 -12.43 -3.29
N GLN A 265 -3.63 -12.44 -1.99
CA GLN A 265 -4.86 -12.93 -1.41
C GLN A 265 -5.44 -11.91 -0.42
N VAL A 266 -6.76 -11.87 -0.32
CA VAL A 266 -7.51 -11.05 0.63
C VAL A 266 -8.35 -11.95 1.54
N MET A 267 -8.45 -11.58 2.81
CA MET A 267 -9.28 -12.26 3.80
C MET A 267 -10.72 -11.73 3.74
N THR A 268 -11.69 -12.60 3.49
CA THR A 268 -13.12 -12.27 3.47
C THR A 268 -13.66 -12.00 4.87
N LYS A 269 -14.93 -11.56 4.98
CA LYS A 269 -15.58 -11.38 6.30
C LYS A 269 -15.81 -12.71 7.01
N GLU A 270 -15.93 -13.77 6.23
CA GLU A 270 -16.13 -15.15 6.67
C GLU A 270 -14.82 -15.81 7.12
N GLY A 271 -13.68 -15.11 7.00
CA GLY A 271 -12.37 -15.60 7.41
C GLY A 271 -11.68 -16.48 6.36
N GLU A 272 -12.13 -16.42 5.11
CA GLU A 272 -11.57 -17.21 4.00
C GLU A 272 -10.55 -16.40 3.20
N TRP A 273 -9.47 -17.04 2.77
CA TRP A 273 -8.49 -16.42 1.87
C TRP A 273 -8.91 -16.62 0.42
N LYS A 274 -9.13 -15.52 -0.31
CA LYS A 274 -9.43 -15.53 -1.74
C LYS A 274 -8.34 -14.84 -2.53
N TYR A 275 -8.04 -15.36 -3.72
CA TYR A 275 -7.05 -14.73 -4.59
C TYR A 275 -7.59 -13.42 -5.17
N VAL A 276 -6.68 -12.49 -5.41
CA VAL A 276 -6.98 -11.21 -6.05
C VAL A 276 -6.28 -11.18 -7.40
N ASN A 277 -7.01 -11.59 -8.43
CA ASN A 277 -6.55 -11.55 -9.80
C ASN A 277 -7.30 -10.44 -10.56
N ILE A 278 -6.54 -9.58 -11.23
CA ILE A 278 -7.09 -8.50 -12.06
C ILE A 278 -6.50 -8.56 -13.47
N PRO A 279 -7.25 -8.14 -14.50
CA PRO A 279 -6.77 -8.21 -15.87
C PRO A 279 -5.52 -7.33 -16.10
N LYS A 280 -4.71 -7.69 -17.10
CA LYS A 280 -3.59 -6.84 -17.54
C LYS A 280 -4.11 -5.44 -17.87
N GLY A 281 -3.38 -4.43 -17.41
CA GLY A 281 -3.70 -3.02 -17.66
C GLY A 281 -4.67 -2.40 -16.65
N TYR A 282 -5.03 -3.17 -15.63
CA TYR A 282 -5.74 -2.66 -14.47
C TYR A 282 -4.78 -2.28 -13.35
N ILE A 283 -5.19 -1.31 -12.55
CA ILE A 283 -4.57 -0.91 -11.30
C ILE A 283 -5.57 -1.24 -10.20
N LEU A 284 -5.16 -2.08 -9.26
CA LEU A 284 -5.88 -2.43 -8.05
C LEU A 284 -5.76 -1.28 -7.04
N ILE A 285 -6.88 -0.93 -6.42
CA ILE A 285 -6.97 0.06 -5.35
C ILE A 285 -7.47 -0.65 -4.10
N ASN A 286 -6.72 -0.55 -3.02
CA ASN A 286 -7.17 -1.03 -1.71
C ASN A 286 -7.04 0.00 -0.62
N THR A 287 -7.80 -0.20 0.44
CA THR A 287 -7.94 0.74 1.55
C THR A 287 -7.09 0.30 2.74
N GLY A 288 -6.64 1.24 3.57
CA GLY A 288 -5.85 0.95 4.76
C GLY A 288 -6.47 1.50 6.06
N GLU A 289 -5.75 1.29 7.17
CA GLU A 289 -6.21 1.61 8.52
C GLU A 289 -6.59 3.08 8.70
N GLN A 290 -5.89 4.02 8.05
CA GLN A 290 -6.23 5.45 8.15
C GLN A 290 -7.68 5.70 7.71
N LEU A 291 -8.09 5.13 6.58
CA LEU A 291 -9.45 5.28 6.08
C LEU A 291 -10.46 4.48 6.93
N TYR A 292 -10.06 3.32 7.45
CA TYR A 292 -10.88 2.57 8.39
C TYR A 292 -11.27 3.40 9.62
N TYR A 293 -10.30 4.01 10.31
CA TYR A 293 -10.60 4.88 11.46
C TYR A 293 -11.40 6.11 11.04
N LYS A 294 -10.99 6.79 9.97
CA LYS A 294 -11.64 8.01 9.52
C LYS A 294 -13.09 7.79 9.06
N SER A 295 -13.42 6.60 8.57
CA SER A 295 -14.77 6.22 8.16
C SER A 295 -15.59 5.52 9.26
N ALA A 296 -15.14 5.53 10.52
CA ALA A 296 -15.78 4.81 11.62
C ALA A 296 -16.03 3.32 11.29
N GLY A 297 -15.09 2.67 10.61
CA GLY A 297 -15.21 1.27 10.19
C GLY A 297 -16.21 1.01 9.06
N LEU A 298 -16.81 2.05 8.46
CA LEU A 298 -17.66 1.90 7.28
C LEU A 298 -16.90 1.31 6.10
N ILE A 299 -15.67 1.76 5.87
CA ILE A 299 -14.74 1.20 4.89
C ILE A 299 -13.73 0.32 5.63
N ARG A 300 -13.49 -0.88 5.11
CA ARG A 300 -12.58 -1.85 5.74
C ARG A 300 -11.12 -1.54 5.42
N ALA A 301 -10.21 -1.86 6.33
CA ALA A 301 -8.83 -2.17 5.99
C ALA A 301 -8.74 -3.71 5.83
N PRO A 302 -8.71 -4.26 4.60
CA PRO A 302 -8.72 -5.69 4.42
C PRO A 302 -7.35 -6.30 4.75
N ARG A 303 -7.34 -7.32 5.61
CA ARG A 303 -6.17 -8.15 5.79
C ARG A 303 -5.86 -8.88 4.48
N HIS A 304 -4.63 -8.78 4.03
CA HIS A 304 -4.18 -9.37 2.77
C HIS A 304 -2.77 -9.94 2.92
N GLN A 305 -2.39 -10.88 2.04
CA GLN A 305 -1.09 -11.53 2.03
C GLN A 305 -0.63 -11.80 0.61
N VAL A 306 0.65 -12.14 0.44
CA VAL A 306 1.18 -12.61 -0.82
C VAL A 306 1.83 -13.98 -0.59
N ILE A 307 1.33 -14.99 -1.28
CA ILE A 307 1.88 -16.35 -1.25
C ILE A 307 2.35 -16.78 -2.63
N ASN A 308 3.35 -17.68 -2.69
CA ASN A 308 3.65 -18.37 -3.94
C ASN A 308 2.49 -19.36 -4.22
N PRO A 309 1.80 -19.25 -5.37
CA PRO A 309 0.63 -20.09 -5.65
C PRO A 309 0.99 -21.52 -6.07
N GLY A 310 2.27 -21.89 -6.12
CA GLY A 310 2.73 -23.22 -6.51
C GLY A 310 2.47 -23.51 -7.99
N GLY A 311 2.38 -24.80 -8.34
CA GLY A 311 2.10 -25.27 -9.69
C GLY A 311 3.06 -24.67 -10.75
N LEU A 312 2.49 -24.12 -11.82
CA LEU A 312 3.23 -23.46 -12.92
C LEU A 312 4.00 -22.20 -12.47
N TYR A 313 3.68 -21.64 -11.31
CA TYR A 313 4.32 -20.45 -10.73
C TYR A 313 5.34 -20.78 -9.64
N ALA A 314 5.50 -22.06 -9.26
CA ALA A 314 6.33 -22.49 -8.14
C ALA A 314 7.79 -22.00 -8.25
N ARG A 315 8.31 -21.89 -9.49
CA ARG A 315 9.68 -21.44 -9.78
C ARG A 315 9.77 -20.03 -10.35
N GLN A 316 8.66 -19.30 -10.35
CA GLN A 316 8.63 -17.93 -10.86
C GLN A 316 8.92 -16.93 -9.74
N ARG A 317 9.54 -15.82 -10.12
CA ARG A 317 9.69 -14.63 -9.28
C ARG A 317 8.56 -13.65 -9.58
N ARG A 318 8.17 -12.84 -8.61
CA ARG A 318 7.13 -11.83 -8.74
C ARG A 318 7.70 -10.44 -8.49
N PHE A 319 7.22 -9.46 -9.25
CA PHE A 319 7.52 -8.04 -9.03
C PHE A 319 6.22 -7.29 -8.79
N ALA A 320 6.29 -6.28 -7.92
CA ALA A 320 5.16 -5.41 -7.63
C ALA A 320 5.65 -3.98 -7.34
N SER A 321 4.87 -2.99 -7.76
CA SER A 321 5.00 -1.61 -7.32
C SER A 321 3.77 -1.23 -6.50
N LEU A 322 3.99 -0.78 -5.27
CA LEU A 322 2.95 -0.37 -4.32
C LEU A 322 3.08 1.12 -4.10
N PHE A 323 2.05 1.89 -4.42
CA PHE A 323 2.02 3.32 -4.12
C PHE A 323 1.05 3.57 -2.97
N PHE A 324 1.60 3.93 -1.81
CA PHE A 324 0.89 4.17 -0.57
C PHE A 324 0.57 5.65 -0.42
N LEU A 325 -0.70 6.02 -0.59
CA LEU A 325 -1.21 7.35 -0.29
C LEU A 325 -1.59 7.43 1.19
N SER A 326 -0.96 8.33 1.94
CA SER A 326 -1.20 8.62 3.36
C SER A 326 -1.66 10.06 3.57
N TRP A 327 -2.39 10.33 4.65
CA TRP A 327 -2.51 11.68 5.18
C TRP A 327 -1.21 12.12 5.90
N PRO A 328 -1.05 13.43 6.20
CA PRO A 328 0.11 13.94 6.94
C PRO A 328 0.17 13.38 8.36
N ALA A 329 1.38 13.33 8.92
CA ALA A 329 1.67 12.73 10.22
C ALA A 329 0.75 13.25 11.36
N ASN A 330 0.46 14.55 11.39
CA ASN A 330 -0.37 15.19 12.40
C ASN A 330 -1.88 15.17 12.09
N PHE A 331 -2.30 14.56 10.99
CA PHE A 331 -3.71 14.51 10.61
C PHE A 331 -4.50 13.67 11.62
N SER A 332 -5.62 14.21 12.10
CA SER A 332 -6.48 13.52 13.07
C SER A 332 -7.30 12.42 12.40
N LEU A 333 -7.25 11.22 12.97
CA LEU A 333 -8.05 10.06 12.55
C LEU A 333 -9.38 9.95 13.30
N ILE A 334 -9.83 11.00 14.00
CA ILE A 334 -11.20 11.07 14.53
C ILE A 334 -12.18 10.85 13.38
N PRO A 335 -13.18 9.96 13.52
CA PRO A 335 -14.09 9.64 12.43
C PRO A 335 -14.83 10.86 11.86
N PHE A 336 -15.14 10.82 10.57
CA PHE A 336 -16.08 11.74 9.96
C PHE A 336 -17.47 11.58 10.59
N ALA A 337 -18.09 12.69 10.96
CA ALA A 337 -19.40 12.67 11.62
C ALA A 337 -20.47 12.00 10.75
N GLY A 338 -20.45 12.21 9.43
CA GLY A 338 -21.38 11.57 8.50
C GLY A 338 -21.24 10.04 8.52
N CYS A 339 -20.00 9.55 8.48
CA CYS A 339 -19.71 8.12 8.53
C CYS A 339 -20.13 7.49 9.88
N LEU A 340 -19.76 8.14 10.99
CA LEU A 340 -20.07 7.68 12.33
C LEU A 340 -21.59 7.59 12.54
N ASN A 341 -22.33 8.64 12.15
CA ASN A 341 -23.79 8.66 12.22
C ASN A 341 -24.43 7.56 11.36
N GLN A 342 -23.89 7.32 10.15
CA GLN A 342 -24.39 6.28 9.26
C GLN A 342 -24.21 4.88 9.86
N VAL A 343 -23.04 4.59 10.42
CA VAL A 343 -22.75 3.29 11.03
C VAL A 343 -23.61 3.06 12.27
N MET A 344 -23.84 4.10 13.07
CA MET A 344 -24.57 4.02 14.33
C MET A 344 -26.09 4.22 14.20
N ALA A 345 -26.61 4.46 12.98
CA ALA A 345 -28.01 4.83 12.76
C ALA A 345 -29.01 3.83 13.36
N ASP A 346 -28.70 2.54 13.25
CA ASP A 346 -29.55 1.44 13.69
C ASP A 346 -29.10 0.80 15.02
N MET A 347 -28.08 1.36 15.68
CA MET A 347 -27.57 0.83 16.94
C MET A 347 -28.41 1.32 18.14
N PRO A 348 -28.66 0.48 19.16
CA PRO A 348 -29.18 0.92 20.45
C PRO A 348 -28.27 1.95 21.13
N GLU A 349 -28.82 2.89 21.89
CA GLU A 349 -28.05 3.99 22.50
C GLU A 349 -26.92 3.50 23.43
N GLY A 350 -27.13 2.39 24.15
CA GLY A 350 -26.09 1.78 24.98
C GLY A 350 -24.94 1.14 24.19
N GLU A 351 -25.19 0.71 22.96
CA GLU A 351 -24.15 0.14 22.07
C GLU A 351 -23.35 1.24 21.36
N LYS A 352 -23.97 2.41 21.14
CA LYS A 352 -23.33 3.57 20.51
C LYS A 352 -22.11 4.06 21.29
N GLU A 353 -22.25 4.20 22.60
CA GLU A 353 -21.15 4.65 23.47
C GLU A 353 -19.98 3.66 23.46
N GLU A 354 -20.26 2.35 23.44
CA GLU A 354 -19.24 1.32 23.34
C GLU A 354 -18.59 1.29 21.96
N TYR A 355 -19.37 1.50 20.90
CA TYR A 355 -18.87 1.53 19.53
C TYR A 355 -17.85 2.65 19.32
N ILE A 356 -18.10 3.85 19.87
CA ILE A 356 -17.20 5.00 19.76
C ILE A 356 -15.83 4.70 20.38
N LYS A 357 -15.76 3.87 21.43
CA LYS A 357 -14.48 3.50 22.08
C LYS A 357 -13.52 2.76 21.15
N ASN A 358 -14.01 2.13 20.08
CA ASN A 358 -13.18 1.49 19.07
C ASN A 358 -12.39 2.48 18.21
N PHE A 359 -12.73 3.77 18.26
CA PHE A 359 -12.14 4.85 17.46
C PHE A 359 -11.55 5.95 18.37
N PRO A 360 -10.51 5.64 19.16
CA PRO A 360 -9.89 6.63 20.04
C PRO A 360 -9.22 7.75 19.24
N GLU A 361 -9.08 8.92 19.87
CA GLU A 361 -8.41 10.06 19.26
C GLU A 361 -6.92 9.77 19.04
N MET A 362 -6.53 9.73 17.76
CA MET A 362 -5.15 9.54 17.35
C MET A 362 -4.83 10.35 16.10
N THR A 363 -3.55 10.63 15.91
CA THR A 363 -2.98 11.12 14.66
C THR A 363 -2.50 9.98 13.78
N VAL A 364 -2.23 10.26 12.51
CA VAL A 364 -1.58 9.31 11.59
C VAL A 364 -0.24 8.80 12.16
N GLN A 365 0.57 9.69 12.74
CA GLN A 365 1.87 9.33 13.31
C GLN A 365 1.71 8.36 14.49
N GLU A 366 0.79 8.64 15.42
CA GLU A 366 0.55 7.76 16.58
C GLU A 366 0.04 6.38 16.14
N CYS A 367 -0.83 6.34 15.13
CA CYS A 367 -1.31 5.09 14.53
C CYS A 367 -0.14 4.30 13.92
N LEU A 368 0.71 4.95 13.14
CA LEU A 368 1.89 4.33 12.52
C LEU A 368 2.85 3.80 13.58
N GLU A 369 3.23 4.62 14.57
CA GLU A 369 4.15 4.24 15.63
C GLU A 369 3.64 3.04 16.44
N ALA A 370 2.35 3.04 16.82
CA ALA A 370 1.74 1.92 17.52
C ALA A 370 1.87 0.62 16.72
N ARG A 371 1.56 0.65 15.42
CA ARG A 371 1.66 -0.55 14.55
C ARG A 371 3.09 -0.98 14.33
N LEU A 372 4.03 -0.05 14.11
CA LEU A 372 5.45 -0.37 13.94
C LEU A 372 6.10 -0.96 15.20
N ILE A 373 5.65 -0.55 16.39
CA ILE A 373 6.05 -1.16 17.67
C ILE A 373 5.54 -2.60 17.74
N GLU A 374 4.25 -2.84 17.45
CA GLU A 374 3.68 -4.20 17.46
C GLU A 374 4.27 -5.12 16.39
N MET A 375 4.67 -4.56 15.25
CA MET A 375 5.41 -5.26 14.19
C MET A 375 6.87 -5.52 14.56
N ARG A 376 7.37 -5.03 15.71
CA ARG A 376 8.78 -5.14 16.13
C ARG A 376 9.74 -4.49 15.13
N ILE A 377 9.27 -3.45 14.42
CA ILE A 377 10.11 -2.61 13.57
C ILE A 377 10.77 -1.52 14.43
N ILE A 378 10.01 -0.92 15.36
CA ILE A 378 10.55 -0.05 16.39
C ILE A 378 10.85 -0.93 17.62
N LEU A 379 12.12 -1.30 17.78
CA LEU A 379 12.56 -2.25 18.81
C LEU A 379 12.69 -1.61 20.20
N GLU A 380 13.15 -0.36 20.26
CA GLU A 380 13.40 0.37 21.52
C GLU A 380 12.70 1.74 21.50
N PRO A 381 11.35 1.77 21.51
CA PRO A 381 10.62 3.04 21.60
C PRO A 381 10.89 3.70 22.96
N SER A 382 10.81 5.03 23.02
CA SER A 382 10.98 5.75 24.30
C SER A 382 9.84 5.44 25.27
N GLU A 383 10.13 5.44 26.57
CA GLU A 383 9.12 5.21 27.63
C GLU A 383 7.94 6.18 27.50
N GLU A 384 8.21 7.45 27.18
CA GLU A 384 7.17 8.46 27.02
C GLU A 384 6.23 8.15 25.85
N LEU A 385 6.78 7.73 24.69
CA LEU A 385 5.97 7.32 23.55
C LEU A 385 5.07 6.13 23.91
N VAL A 386 5.64 5.09 24.53
CA VAL A 386 4.91 3.88 24.94
C VAL A 386 3.79 4.25 25.92
N LYS A 387 4.07 5.14 26.86
CA LYS A 387 3.09 5.65 27.82
C LYS A 387 1.96 6.40 27.13
N THR A 388 2.26 7.30 26.20
CA THR A 388 1.25 8.04 25.42
C THR A 388 0.35 7.08 24.63
N LEU A 389 0.94 6.14 23.88
CA LEU A 389 0.19 5.19 23.06
C LEU A 389 -0.65 4.23 23.92
N SER A 390 -0.11 3.74 25.04
CA SER A 390 -0.83 2.87 25.98
C SER A 390 -2.02 3.57 26.64
N GLN A 391 -1.84 4.82 27.11
CA GLN A 391 -2.92 5.60 27.71
C GLN A 391 -4.07 5.89 26.75
N LYS A 392 -3.78 5.98 25.45
CA LYS A 392 -4.78 6.12 24.38
C LYS A 392 -5.37 4.79 23.90
N GLY A 393 -4.91 3.65 24.43
CA GLY A 393 -5.36 2.32 24.01
C GLY A 393 -4.91 1.91 22.60
N LEU A 394 -3.83 2.50 22.08
CA LEU A 394 -3.38 2.27 20.70
C LEU A 394 -2.51 1.01 20.53
N LEU A 395 -1.87 0.55 21.62
CA LEU A 395 -1.11 -0.70 21.69
C LEU A 395 -2.06 -1.86 22.01
N LYS A 396 -2.61 -2.46 20.96
CA LYS A 396 -3.55 -3.60 21.00
C LYS A 396 -2.84 -4.91 21.30
N MET A 397 -1.66 -5.12 20.73
CA MET A 397 -0.86 -6.34 20.88
C MET A 397 0.60 -6.02 21.20
N PRO A 398 0.89 -5.39 22.36
CA PRO A 398 2.26 -5.03 22.71
C PRO A 398 3.17 -6.27 22.76
N PRO A 399 4.36 -6.25 22.13
CA PRO A 399 5.30 -7.36 22.21
C PRO A 399 5.73 -7.63 23.65
N HIS A 400 5.95 -8.90 24.01
CA HIS A 400 6.44 -9.26 25.36
C HIS A 400 7.73 -8.54 25.75
N GLU A 401 8.62 -8.29 24.79
CA GLU A 401 9.86 -7.55 25.00
C GLU A 401 9.60 -6.11 25.43
N LEU A 402 8.58 -5.47 24.85
CA LEU A 402 8.15 -4.12 25.22
C LEU A 402 7.55 -4.09 26.62
N ILE A 403 6.71 -5.08 26.94
CA ILE A 403 6.13 -5.23 28.29
C ILE A 403 7.22 -5.43 29.33
N ALA A 404 8.24 -6.24 29.02
CA ALA A 404 9.39 -6.46 29.90
C ALA A 404 10.25 -5.21 30.07
N LEU A 405 10.35 -4.36 29.04
CA LEU A 405 11.08 -3.10 29.10
C LEU A 405 10.36 -2.04 29.95
N TYR A 406 9.02 -1.98 29.88
CA TYR A 406 8.20 -0.98 30.59
C TYR A 406 7.02 -1.60 31.38
N PRO A 407 7.26 -2.49 32.36
CA PRO A 407 6.22 -3.28 33.01
C PRO A 407 5.24 -2.44 33.85
N SER A 408 5.62 -1.21 34.23
CA SER A 408 4.76 -0.28 34.97
C SER A 408 3.65 0.34 34.10
N ILE A 409 3.78 0.29 32.77
CA ILE A 409 2.84 0.94 31.83
C ILE A 409 1.64 0.04 31.50
N PHE A 410 1.83 -1.28 31.50
CA PHE A 410 0.84 -2.25 31.03
C PHE A 410 0.00 -2.85 32.16
N SER A 411 -1.25 -3.22 31.86
CA SER A 411 -2.14 -3.90 32.81
C SER A 411 -1.70 -5.34 33.08
N GLU A 412 -2.18 -5.96 34.17
CA GLU A 412 -1.90 -7.38 34.46
C GLU A 412 -2.43 -8.32 33.38
N GLU A 413 -3.53 -7.95 32.70
CA GLU A 413 -4.06 -8.69 31.56
C GLU A 413 -3.06 -8.68 30.39
N GLN A 414 -2.54 -7.50 30.05
CA GLN A 414 -1.53 -7.34 28.99
C GLN A 414 -0.19 -8.02 29.34
N LYS A 415 0.13 -8.18 30.62
CA LYS A 415 1.35 -8.91 31.06
C LYS A 415 1.21 -10.42 30.98
N GLY A 416 0.00 -10.95 31.02
CA GLY A 416 -0.29 -12.39 31.05
C GLY A 416 -0.50 -13.03 29.68
N THR A 417 -0.72 -12.22 28.64
CA THR A 417 -0.75 -12.60 27.22
C THR A 417 0.62 -12.60 26.61
#